data_AF-A0A424IJ01-F1
#
_entry.id   AF-A0A424IJ01-F1
#
_cell.length_a   1.000
_cell.length_b   1.000
_cell.length_c   1.000
_cell.angle_alpha   90.00
_cell.angle_beta   90.00
_cell.angle_gamma   90.00
#
_symmetry.space_group_name_H-M   'P 1'
#
loop_
_entity.id
_entity.type
_entity.pdbx_description
1 polymer ?
#
loop_
_entity_poly.entity_id
_entity_poly.type
_entity_poly.pdbx_seq_one_letter_code
_entity_poly.pdbx_strand_id
1 'polypeptide(L)'
;MKKIKQLNLMQTKEKLNQRKTISHLIDINTEAEKCKKVGKELEEITKRKNNENQEITTYSFQADRQLVQKLMEQREILSNRQEFLKQEQVAITKVISNSKAKADILEKKKLKEKVKVLNKNDLKLEDQYRQIIKR
;
A
#
# COMPACT_ATOMS: atom_id res chain seq x y z
N MET A 1 -31.50 -13.34 -6.65
CA MET A 1 -31.03 -12.02 -7.14
C MET A 1 -30.48 -11.08 -6.06
N LYS A 2 -31.18 -10.84 -4.93
CA LYS A 2 -30.70 -9.91 -3.87
C LYS A 2 -29.27 -10.20 -3.35
N LYS A 3 -28.94 -11.47 -3.11
CA LYS A 3 -27.63 -11.91 -2.61
C LYS A 3 -26.48 -11.70 -3.61
N ILE A 4 -26.73 -11.88 -4.92
CA ILE A 4 -25.74 -11.58 -5.97
C ILE A 4 -25.47 -10.07 -6.03
N LYS A 5 -26.51 -9.23 -5.91
CA LYS A 5 -26.35 -7.76 -5.84
C LYS A 5 -25.52 -7.34 -4.62
N GLN A 6 -25.75 -7.94 -3.45
CA GLN A 6 -24.93 -7.70 -2.25
C GLN A 6 -23.47 -8.10 -2.46
N LEU A 7 -23.20 -9.27 -3.06
CA LEU A 7 -21.83 -9.70 -3.38
C LEU A 7 -21.14 -8.75 -4.37
N ASN A 8 -21.86 -8.23 -5.36
CA ASN A 8 -21.33 -7.20 -6.27
C ASN A 8 -20.94 -5.92 -5.52
N LEU A 9 -21.79 -5.45 -4.61
CA LEU A 9 -21.51 -4.26 -3.80
C LEU A 9 -20.24 -4.47 -2.95
N MET A 10 -20.12 -5.65 -2.31
CA MET A 10 -18.93 -6.00 -1.54
C MET A 10 -17.67 -6.07 -2.40
N GLN A 11 -17.75 -6.61 -3.62
CA GLN A 11 -16.62 -6.62 -4.57
C GLN A 11 -16.20 -5.21 -4.97
N THR A 12 -17.15 -4.32 -5.28
CA THR A 12 -16.86 -2.94 -5.63
C THR A 12 -16.22 -2.18 -4.47
N LYS A 13 -16.74 -2.36 -3.25
CA LYS A 13 -16.16 -1.78 -2.02
C LYS A 13 -14.71 -2.27 -1.82
N GLU A 14 -14.47 -3.55 -2.00
CA GLU A 14 -13.14 -4.13 -1.84
C GLU A 14 -12.15 -3.59 -2.90
N LYS A 15 -12.57 -3.50 -4.17
CA LYS A 15 -11.76 -2.90 -5.24
C LYS A 15 -11.41 -1.44 -4.95
N LEU A 16 -12.34 -0.67 -4.41
CA LEU A 16 -12.08 0.71 -4.02
C LEU A 16 -11.04 0.79 -2.89
N ASN A 17 -11.17 -0.06 -1.87
CA ASN A 17 -10.20 -0.15 -0.79
C ASN A 17 -8.81 -0.53 -1.31
N GLN A 18 -8.71 -1.52 -2.20
CA GLN A 18 -7.44 -1.90 -2.84
C GLN A 18 -6.78 -0.71 -3.53
N ARG A 19 -7.52 0.06 -4.33
CA ARG A 19 -6.99 1.24 -5.01
C ARG A 19 -6.45 2.27 -4.02
N LYS A 20 -7.18 2.54 -2.94
CA LYS A 20 -6.73 3.46 -1.88
C LYS A 20 -5.45 2.97 -1.21
N THR A 21 -5.41 1.69 -0.84
CA THR A 21 -4.22 1.08 -0.21
C THR A 21 -3.01 1.07 -1.16
N ILE A 22 -3.21 0.81 -2.45
CA ILE A 22 -2.14 0.87 -3.46
C ILE A 22 -1.64 2.30 -3.65
N SER A 23 -2.54 3.29 -3.72
CA SER A 23 -2.15 4.70 -3.78
C SER A 23 -1.28 5.08 -2.58
N HIS A 24 -1.69 4.69 -1.38
CA HIS A 24 -0.92 4.95 -0.16
C HIS A 24 0.46 4.29 -0.17
N LEU A 25 0.58 3.08 -0.74
CA LEU A 25 1.88 2.43 -0.95
C LEU A 25 2.79 3.23 -1.89
N ILE A 26 2.22 3.81 -2.96
CA ILE A 26 2.96 4.66 -3.90
C ILE A 26 3.47 5.91 -3.20
N ASP A 27 2.65 6.55 -2.37
CA ASP A 27 3.03 7.73 -1.60
C ASP A 27 4.21 7.42 -0.66
N ILE A 28 4.15 6.29 0.05
CA ILE A 28 5.23 5.84 0.94
C ILE A 28 6.51 5.53 0.18
N ASN A 29 6.42 4.86 -0.97
CA ASN A 29 7.59 4.59 -1.81
C ASN A 29 8.23 5.89 -2.32
N THR A 30 7.40 6.86 -2.72
CA THR A 30 7.87 8.17 -3.17
C THR A 30 8.59 8.91 -2.05
N GLU A 31 8.05 8.86 -0.84
CA GLU A 31 8.68 9.46 0.33
C GLU A 31 9.99 8.75 0.71
N ALA A 32 10.03 7.42 0.65
CA ALA A 32 11.23 6.64 0.93
C ALA A 32 12.37 7.01 -0.02
N GLU A 33 12.09 7.17 -1.32
CA GLU A 33 13.08 7.62 -2.31
C GLU A 33 13.56 9.05 -2.05
N LYS A 34 12.67 9.97 -1.63
CA LYS A 34 13.06 11.32 -1.21
C LYS A 34 14.01 11.28 -0.01
N CYS A 35 13.67 10.52 1.04
CA CYS A 35 14.54 10.38 2.21
C CYS A 35 15.91 9.81 1.82
N LYS A 36 15.96 8.88 0.86
CA LYS A 36 17.19 8.31 0.34
C LYS A 36 18.04 9.34 -0.40
N LYS A 37 17.40 10.17 -1.23
CA LYS A 37 18.04 11.26 -1.97
C LYS A 37 18.64 12.30 -1.02
N VAL A 38 17.83 12.81 -0.08
CA VAL A 38 18.28 13.79 0.92
C VAL A 38 19.42 13.20 1.78
N GLY A 39 19.32 11.93 2.17
CA GLY A 39 20.39 11.26 2.90
C GLY A 39 21.73 11.25 2.15
N LYS A 40 21.72 11.00 0.84
CA LYS A 40 22.92 11.08 0.00
C LYS A 40 23.46 12.51 -0.12
N GLU A 41 22.57 13.48 -0.32
CA GLU A 41 22.95 14.90 -0.41
C GLU A 41 23.63 15.37 0.88
N LEU A 42 23.11 14.99 2.05
CA LEU A 42 23.74 15.29 3.35
C LEU A 42 25.10 14.61 3.52
N GLU A 43 25.24 13.37 3.05
CA GLU A 43 26.53 12.67 3.08
C GLU A 43 27.57 13.35 2.18
N GLU A 44 27.16 13.81 1.00
CA GLU A 44 28.01 14.59 0.11
C GLU A 44 28.42 15.93 0.71
N ILE A 45 27.48 16.66 1.32
CA ILE A 45 27.77 17.94 1.99
C ILE A 45 28.81 17.71 3.11
N THR A 46 28.61 16.67 3.92
CA THR A 46 29.53 16.32 5.01
C THR A 46 30.93 16.00 4.47
N LYS A 47 31.02 15.22 3.37
CA LYS A 47 32.31 14.89 2.72
C LYS A 47 33.00 16.13 2.14
N ARG A 48 32.26 17.00 1.46
CA ARG A 48 32.80 18.25 0.90
C ARG A 48 33.36 19.14 2.01
N LYS A 49 32.63 19.29 3.12
CA LYS A 49 33.08 20.11 4.25
C LYS A 49 34.33 19.54 4.92
N ASN A 50 34.43 18.22 5.09
CA ASN A 50 35.61 17.59 5.66
C ASN A 50 36.86 17.70 4.76
N ASN A 51 36.68 17.91 3.46
CA ASN A 51 37.77 18.02 2.49
C ASN A 51 38.13 19.48 2.13
N GLU A 52 37.43 20.47 2.70
CA GLU A 52 37.75 21.89 2.51
C GLU A 52 39.01 22.27 3.31
N ASN A 53 40.12 22.49 2.62
CA ASN A 53 41.32 23.09 3.19
C ASN A 53 41.21 24.62 3.14
N GLN A 54 40.58 25.22 4.15
CA GLN A 54 40.56 26.67 4.37
C GLN A 54 41.36 27.05 5.62
N GLU A 55 41.93 28.26 5.65
CA GLU A 55 42.55 28.81 6.86
C GLU A 55 41.49 28.90 7.98
N ILE A 56 41.73 28.15 9.06
CA ILE A 56 40.75 28.00 10.14
C ILE A 56 40.91 29.15 11.13
N THR A 57 39.98 30.10 11.09
CA THR A 57 39.77 31.06 12.18
C THR A 57 39.03 30.41 13.34
N THR A 58 39.15 30.93 14.56
CA THR A 58 38.41 30.41 15.73
C THR A 58 36.88 30.43 15.51
N TYR A 59 36.37 31.45 14.83
CA TYR A 59 34.95 31.56 14.49
C TYR A 59 34.53 30.50 13.47
N SER A 60 35.29 30.30 12.39
CA SER A 60 34.97 29.27 11.39
C SER A 60 35.01 27.86 11.98
N PHE A 61 35.91 27.58 12.93
CA PHE A 61 35.93 26.31 13.66
C PHE A 61 34.65 26.06 14.46
N GLN A 62 34.15 27.07 15.19
CA GLN A 62 32.92 26.93 15.98
C GLN A 62 31.70 26.74 15.08
N ALA A 63 31.61 27.50 13.99
CA ALA A 63 30.53 27.37 13.01
C ALA A 63 30.52 25.98 12.35
N ASP A 64 31.69 25.47 11.96
CA ASP A 64 31.82 24.15 11.35
C ASP A 64 31.44 23.03 12.31
N ARG A 65 31.82 23.13 13.59
CA ARG A 65 31.39 22.17 14.62
C ARG A 65 29.86 22.12 14.75
N GLN A 66 29.21 23.29 14.82
CA GLN A 66 27.75 23.37 14.91
C GLN A 66 27.07 22.80 13.66
N LEU A 67 27.64 23.08 12.47
CA LEU A 67 27.13 22.55 11.21
C LEU A 67 27.21 21.03 11.18
N VAL A 68 28.37 20.45 11.52
CA VAL A 68 28.55 18.98 11.58
C VAL A 68 27.55 18.35 12.55
N GLN A 69 27.35 18.95 13.72
CA GLN A 69 26.38 18.44 14.69
C GLN A 69 24.95 18.44 14.11
N LYS A 70 24.51 19.53 13.48
CA LYS A 70 23.20 19.60 12.83
C LYS A 70 23.05 18.60 11.68
N LEU A 71 24.11 18.37 10.90
CA LEU A 71 24.12 17.37 9.83
C LEU A 71 23.97 15.94 10.40
N MET A 72 24.60 15.64 11.54
CA MET A 72 24.44 14.36 12.23
C MET A 72 23.01 14.17 12.74
N GLU A 73 22.44 15.18 13.39
CA GLU A 73 21.04 15.17 13.86
C GLU A 73 20.06 14.94 12.70
N GLN A 74 20.26 15.62 11.56
CA GLN A 74 19.44 15.42 10.37
C GLN A 74 19.58 14.01 9.78
N ARG A 75 20.78 13.42 9.80
CA ARG A 75 21.00 12.04 9.36
C ARG A 75 20.28 11.02 10.25
N GLU A 76 20.30 11.23 11.57
CA GLU A 76 19.57 10.39 12.50
C GLU A 76 18.05 10.45 12.26
N ILE A 77 17.51 11.66 12.12
CA ILE A 77 16.08 11.88 11.80
C ILE A 77 15.70 11.14 10.50
N LEU A 78 16.52 11.24 9.45
CA LEU A 78 16.28 10.54 8.19
C LEU A 78 16.37 9.02 8.32
N SER A 79 17.31 8.49 9.09
CA SER A 79 17.41 7.05 9.37
C SER A 79 16.15 6.54 10.05
N ASN A 80 15.69 7.25 11.09
CA ASN A 80 14.46 6.91 11.81
C ASN A 80 13.23 6.96 10.89
N ARG A 81 13.16 7.96 10.00
CA ARG A 81 12.10 8.07 9.01
C ARG A 81 12.13 6.94 7.99
N GLN A 82 13.31 6.55 7.50
CA GLN A 82 13.46 5.43 6.57
C GLN A 82 13.04 4.10 7.20
N GLU A 83 13.39 3.87 8.47
CA GLU A 83 12.96 2.69 9.20
C GLU A 83 11.43 2.65 9.35
N PHE A 84 10.83 3.76 9.77
CA PHE A 84 9.38 3.90 9.86
C PHE A 84 8.68 3.61 8.53
N LEU A 85 9.15 4.21 7.43
CA LEU A 85 8.57 4.00 6.09
C LEU A 85 8.68 2.53 5.65
N LYS A 86 9.79 1.86 5.98
CA LYS A 86 9.98 0.43 5.69
C LYS A 86 8.96 -0.44 6.44
N GLN A 87 8.70 -0.12 7.71
CA GLN A 87 7.68 -0.81 8.51
C GLN A 87 6.28 -0.59 7.94
N GLU A 88 5.94 0.65 7.55
CA GLU A 88 4.65 0.95 6.91
C GLU A 88 4.49 0.20 5.58
N GLN A 89 5.54 0.14 4.76
CA GLN A 89 5.53 -0.58 3.48
C GLN A 89 5.19 -2.08 3.69
N VAL A 90 5.79 -2.71 4.70
CA VAL A 90 5.51 -4.12 5.06
C VAL A 90 4.06 -4.28 5.52
N ALA A 91 3.58 -3.40 6.39
CA ALA A 91 2.21 -3.43 6.90
C ALA A 91 1.18 -3.29 5.77
N ILE A 92 1.39 -2.34 4.86
CA ILE A 92 0.50 -2.09 3.72
C ILE A 92 0.52 -3.26 2.73
N THR A 93 1.70 -3.83 2.46
CA THR A 93 1.82 -5.01 1.59
C THR A 93 1.01 -6.18 2.14
N LYS A 94 1.01 -6.38 3.46
CA LYS A 94 0.17 -7.37 4.13
C LYS A 94 -1.32 -7.07 3.96
N VAL A 95 -1.73 -5.81 4.10
CA VAL A 95 -3.12 -5.39 3.86
C VAL A 95 -3.55 -5.65 2.42
N ILE A 96 -2.70 -5.36 1.44
CA ILE A 96 -2.95 -5.65 0.01
C ILE A 96 -3.14 -7.15 -0.20
N SER A 97 -2.25 -7.98 0.37
CA SER A 97 -2.36 -9.44 0.27
C SER A 97 -3.68 -9.97 0.84
N ASN A 98 -4.05 -9.51 2.04
CA ASN A 98 -5.31 -9.88 2.67
C ASN A 98 -6.53 -9.44 1.85
N SER A 99 -6.45 -8.24 1.26
CA SER A 99 -7.51 -7.71 0.41
C SER A 99 -7.66 -8.52 -0.89
N LYS A 100 -6.55 -8.95 -1.51
CA LYS A 100 -6.57 -9.86 -2.67
C LYS A 100 -7.25 -11.18 -2.31
N ALA A 101 -6.84 -11.82 -1.21
CA ALA A 101 -7.45 -13.06 -0.74
C ALA A 101 -8.97 -12.90 -0.48
N LYS A 102 -9.38 -11.77 0.09
CA LYS A 102 -10.80 -11.45 0.30
C LYS A 102 -11.57 -11.27 -1.01
N ALA A 103 -10.96 -10.64 -2.01
CA ALA A 103 -11.56 -10.50 -3.34
C ALA A 103 -11.79 -11.87 -4.00
N ASP A 104 -10.81 -12.77 -3.92
CA ASP A 104 -10.92 -14.14 -4.44
C ASP A 104 -12.04 -14.94 -3.76
N ILE A 105 -12.16 -14.81 -2.43
CA ILE A 105 -13.25 -15.44 -1.67
C ILE A 105 -14.61 -14.91 -2.13
N LEU A 106 -14.74 -13.59 -2.34
CA LEU A 106 -15.98 -12.98 -2.81
C LEU A 106 -16.34 -13.45 -4.22
N GLU A 107 -15.36 -13.61 -5.10
CA GLU A 107 -15.56 -14.15 -6.45
C GLU A 107 -16.03 -15.60 -6.42
N LYS A 108 -15.35 -16.47 -5.64
CA LYS A 108 -15.77 -17.86 -5.45
C LYS A 108 -17.20 -17.95 -4.89
N LYS A 109 -17.55 -17.12 -3.91
CA LYS A 109 -18.92 -17.06 -3.34
C LYS A 109 -19.94 -16.62 -4.37
N LYS A 110 -19.61 -15.64 -5.22
CA LYS A 110 -20.48 -15.14 -6.28
C LYS A 110 -20.73 -16.20 -7.36
N LEU A 111 -19.69 -16.94 -7.77
CA LEU A 111 -19.83 -18.05 -8.72
C LEU A 111 -20.75 -19.14 -8.15
N LYS A 112 -20.51 -19.57 -6.91
CA LYS A 112 -21.38 -20.56 -6.22
C LYS A 112 -22.84 -20.10 -6.15
N GLU A 113 -23.08 -18.83 -5.86
CA GLU A 113 -24.44 -18.29 -5.79
C GLU A 113 -25.10 -18.20 -7.18
N LYS A 114 -24.36 -17.89 -8.24
CA LYS A 114 -24.87 -17.92 -9.62
C LYS A 114 -25.32 -19.33 -10.03
N VAL A 115 -24.49 -20.35 -9.78
CA VAL A 115 -24.83 -21.75 -10.08
C VAL A 115 -26.09 -22.18 -9.31
N LYS A 116 -26.19 -21.83 -8.02
CA LYS A 116 -27.40 -22.12 -7.22
C LYS A 116 -28.66 -21.48 -7.78
N VAL A 117 -28.58 -20.28 -8.34
CA VAL A 117 -29.73 -19.60 -8.95
C VAL A 117 -30.12 -20.29 -10.25
N LEU A 118 -29.15 -20.68 -11.08
CA LEU A 118 -29.41 -21.41 -12.34
C LEU A 118 -30.09 -22.75 -12.05
N ASN A 119 -29.50 -23.60 -11.20
CA ASN A 119 -30.07 -24.91 -10.87
C ASN A 119 -31.50 -24.80 -10.29
N LYS A 120 -31.79 -23.76 -9.51
CA LYS A 120 -33.15 -23.52 -8.99
C LYS A 120 -34.14 -23.10 -10.08
N ASN A 121 -33.68 -22.39 -11.10
CA ASN A 121 -34.53 -22.03 -12.23
C ASN A 121 -34.77 -23.25 -13.13
N ASP A 122 -33.77 -24.09 -13.34
CA ASP A 122 -33.88 -25.33 -14.13
C ASP A 122 -34.88 -26.30 -13.48
N LEU A 123 -34.81 -26.49 -12.16
CA LEU A 123 -35.79 -27.29 -11.40
C LEU A 123 -37.22 -26.75 -11.54
N LYS A 124 -37.40 -25.42 -11.53
CA LYS A 124 -38.72 -24.81 -11.72
C LYS A 124 -39.28 -25.01 -13.12
N LEU A 125 -38.42 -24.97 -14.14
CA LEU A 125 -38.79 -25.25 -15.52
C LEU A 125 -39.23 -26.71 -15.68
N GLU A 126 -38.47 -27.66 -15.14
CA GLU A 126 -38.86 -29.08 -15.13
C GLU A 126 -40.22 -29.31 -14.44
N ASP A 127 -40.45 -28.69 -13.29
CA ASP A 127 -41.73 -28.82 -12.57
C ASP A 127 -42.90 -28.26 -13.40
N GLN A 128 -42.69 -27.13 -14.10
CA GLN A 128 -43.70 -26.58 -15.02
C GLN A 128 -43.97 -27.54 -16.19
N TYR A 129 -42.94 -28.11 -16.81
CA TYR A 129 -43.12 -29.09 -17.88
C TYR A 129 -43.88 -30.34 -17.41
N ARG A 130 -43.56 -30.87 -16.22
CA ARG A 130 -44.27 -32.02 -15.64
C ARG A 130 -45.74 -31.74 -15.34
N GLN A 131 -46.09 -30.50 -14.98
CA GLN A 131 -47.49 -30.10 -14.77
C GLN A 131 -48.27 -29.97 -16.08
N ILE A 132 -47.62 -29.55 -17.17
CA ILE A 132 -48.25 -29.46 -18.50
C ILE A 132 -48.52 -30.84 -19.09
N ILE A 133 -47.58 -31.79 -18.95
CA ILE A 133 -47.72 -33.16 -19.49
C ILE A 133 -48.79 -33.98 -18.75
N LYS A 134 -49.12 -33.62 -17.50
CA LYS A 134 -50.15 -34.30 -16.68
C LYS A 134 -51.57 -33.79 -16.91
N ARG A 135 -51.78 -32.80 -17.79
CA ARG A 135 -53.11 -32.33 -18.23
C ARG A 135 -53.46 -32.96 -19.57
#